data_AF-A0A3A4F4U6-F1
#
_entry.id   AF-A0A3A4F4U6-F1
#
_cell.length_a   1.000
_cell.length_b   1.000
_cell.length_c   1.000
_cell.angle_alpha   90.00
_cell.angle_beta   90.00
_cell.angle_gamma   90.00
#
_symmetry.space_group_name_H-M   'P 1'
#
loop_
_entity.id
_entity.type
_entity.pdbx_description
1 polymer ?
#
loop_
_entity_poly.entity_id
_entity_poly.type
_entity_poly.pdbx_seq_one_letter_code
_entity_poly.pdbx_strand_id
1 'polypeptide(L)'
;MSIHDTVARLSDTARTRLEALARRMDAEELTWDEFHALATTEAARRSSAASSLAVLAVAAELSRLTGRPRATSTPRPEFDLEEHAYDAITEQTGTQSFGLDPVAAMGIAGAAIVMAAYQSTTNRAMRDQGVSFYRRQVEHDACEICLDMADIVLPTTHQQWHHKGCRCVAVPVSENGADQ
;
A
#
# COMPACT_ATOMS: atom_id res chain seq x y z
N MET A 1 -15.40 -1.87 11.53
CA MET A 1 -14.38 -1.25 10.68
C MET A 1 -13.27 -2.27 10.49
N SER A 2 -13.08 -2.71 9.26
CA SER A 2 -12.08 -3.71 8.91
C SER A 2 -10.67 -3.09 8.80
N ILE A 3 -9.63 -3.92 8.79
CA ILE A 3 -8.25 -3.50 8.49
C ILE A 3 -8.18 -2.88 7.09
N HIS A 4 -8.95 -3.46 6.17
CA HIS A 4 -9.08 -3.01 4.80
C HIS A 4 -9.68 -1.59 4.73
N ASP A 5 -10.75 -1.29 5.48
CA ASP A 5 -11.31 0.06 5.61
C ASP A 5 -10.30 1.07 6.20
N THR A 6 -9.33 0.57 6.96
CA THR A 6 -8.31 1.40 7.61
C THR A 6 -7.19 1.74 6.64
N VAL A 7 -6.69 0.77 5.87
CA VAL A 7 -5.67 1.04 4.83
C VAL A 7 -6.26 1.88 3.69
N ALA A 8 -7.49 1.61 3.25
CA ALA A 8 -8.15 2.39 2.21
C ALA A 8 -8.24 3.87 2.61
N ARG A 9 -8.63 4.16 3.86
CA ARG A 9 -8.67 5.53 4.40
C ARG A 9 -7.30 6.18 4.49
N LEU A 10 -6.24 5.43 4.83
CA LEU A 10 -4.88 5.97 4.84
C LEU A 10 -4.46 6.39 3.43
N SER A 11 -4.72 5.55 2.43
CA SER A 11 -4.45 5.85 1.02
C SER A 11 -5.29 7.01 0.50
N ASP A 12 -6.58 7.09 0.85
CA ASP A 12 -7.44 8.20 0.45
C ASP A 12 -7.03 9.52 1.11
N THR A 13 -6.63 9.47 2.37
CA THR A 13 -6.10 10.65 3.04
C THR A 13 -4.81 11.13 2.38
N ALA A 14 -3.91 10.21 2.01
CA ALA A 14 -2.69 10.55 1.29
C ALA A 14 -3.00 11.17 -0.08
N ARG A 15 -3.94 10.58 -0.84
CA ARG A 15 -4.45 11.15 -2.09
C ARG A 15 -4.91 12.60 -1.90
N THR A 16 -5.87 12.84 -1.01
CA THR A 16 -6.43 14.19 -0.80
C THR A 16 -5.36 15.19 -0.35
N ARG A 17 -4.39 14.76 0.46
CA ARG A 17 -3.32 15.64 0.94
C ARG A 17 -2.34 15.99 -0.17
N LEU A 18 -1.94 15.03 -1.00
CA LEU A 18 -1.01 15.28 -2.10
C LEU A 18 -1.69 16.08 -3.23
N GLU A 19 -2.98 15.86 -3.50
CA GLU A 19 -3.77 16.72 -4.39
C GLU A 19 -3.82 18.16 -3.88
N ALA A 20 -4.03 18.36 -2.57
CA ALA A 20 -4.06 19.70 -1.98
C ALA A 20 -2.69 20.41 -2.09
N LEU A 21 -1.59 19.68 -1.88
CA LEU A 21 -0.24 20.23 -2.07
C LEU A 21 0.02 20.57 -3.55
N ALA A 22 -0.41 19.70 -4.47
CA ALA A 22 -0.24 19.93 -5.91
C ALA A 22 -1.01 21.16 -6.38
N ARG A 23 -2.24 21.38 -5.89
CA ARG A 23 -3.03 22.59 -6.21
C ARG A 23 -2.34 23.87 -5.72
N ARG A 24 -1.71 23.82 -4.54
CA ARG A 24 -0.98 24.97 -4.00
C ARG A 24 0.28 25.28 -4.80
N MET A 25 0.97 24.24 -5.30
CA MET A 25 2.08 24.41 -6.24
C MET A 25 1.60 25.00 -7.57
N ASP A 26 0.49 24.51 -8.12
CA ASP A 26 -0.10 25.01 -9.38
C ASP A 26 -0.58 26.47 -9.27
N ALA A 27 -1.07 26.86 -8.08
CA ALA A 27 -1.42 28.23 -7.75
C ALA A 27 -0.21 29.13 -7.40
N GLU A 28 1.03 28.64 -7.57
CA GLU A 28 2.27 29.33 -7.24
C GLU A 28 2.40 29.73 -5.75
N GLU A 29 1.63 29.11 -4.85
CA GLU A 29 1.71 29.31 -3.39
C GLU A 29 2.83 28.49 -2.73
N LEU A 30 3.36 27.50 -3.45
CA LEU A 30 4.50 26.68 -3.06
C LEU A 30 5.50 26.66 -4.20
N THR A 31 6.77 26.85 -3.89
CA THR A 31 7.84 26.49 -4.80
C THR A 31 7.90 24.98 -5.01
N TRP A 32 8.57 24.54 -6.07
CA TRP A 32 8.81 23.13 -6.32
C TRP A 32 9.46 22.41 -5.13
N ASP A 33 10.52 22.99 -4.55
CA ASP A 33 11.26 22.39 -3.44
C ASP A 33 10.40 22.26 -2.19
N GLU A 34 9.58 23.28 -1.89
CA GLU A 34 8.63 23.24 -0.76
C GLU A 34 7.54 22.19 -0.98
N PHE A 35 6.95 22.13 -2.18
CA PHE A 35 5.99 21.10 -2.54
C PHE A 35 6.59 19.72 -2.34
N HIS A 36 7.79 19.49 -2.88
CA HIS A 36 8.45 18.20 -2.87
C HIS A 36 8.75 17.73 -1.44
N ALA A 37 9.34 18.61 -0.61
CA ALA A 37 9.62 18.30 0.79
C ALA A 37 8.35 17.97 1.59
N LEU A 38 7.27 18.74 1.41
CA LEU A 38 5.99 18.51 2.08
C LEU A 38 5.30 17.22 1.62
N ALA A 39 5.29 16.97 0.31
CA ALA A 39 4.66 15.79 -0.27
C ALA A 39 5.40 14.51 0.15
N THR A 40 6.74 14.52 0.12
CA THR A 40 7.59 13.41 0.56
C THR A 40 7.35 13.11 2.04
N THR A 41 7.36 14.14 2.89
CA THR A 41 7.10 13.99 4.33
C THR A 41 5.71 13.40 4.60
N GLU A 42 4.67 13.89 3.93
CA GLU A 42 3.31 13.38 4.12
C GLU A 42 3.20 11.91 3.65
N ALA A 43 3.74 11.59 2.48
CA ALA A 43 3.74 10.23 1.94
C ALA A 43 4.49 9.25 2.87
N ALA A 44 5.71 9.60 3.29
CA ALA A 44 6.51 8.77 4.19
C ALA A 44 5.79 8.52 5.54
N ARG A 45 5.18 9.57 6.12
CA ARG A 45 4.42 9.47 7.36
C ARG A 45 3.23 8.52 7.24
N ARG A 46 2.49 8.57 6.13
CA ARG A 46 1.34 7.69 5.88
C ARG A 46 1.78 6.26 5.59
N SER A 47 2.85 6.09 4.83
CA SER A 47 3.47 4.80 4.58
C SER A 47 3.94 4.12 5.87
N SER A 48 4.52 4.87 6.82
CA SER A 48 4.90 4.33 8.14
C SER A 48 3.68 3.81 8.93
N ALA A 49 2.57 4.55 8.91
CA ALA A 49 1.31 4.09 9.51
C ALA A 49 0.76 2.84 8.82
N ALA A 50 0.85 2.78 7.48
CA ALA A 50 0.42 1.61 6.70
C ALA A 50 1.28 0.37 6.99
N SER A 51 2.60 0.52 7.12
CA SER A 51 3.51 -0.55 7.54
C SER A 51 3.17 -1.08 8.93
N SER A 52 2.80 -0.19 9.86
CA SER A 52 2.34 -0.58 11.21
C SER A 52 1.02 -1.36 11.16
N LEU A 53 0.09 -0.92 10.33
CA LEU A 53 -1.17 -1.63 10.12
C LEU A 53 -0.94 -3.01 9.47
N ALA A 54 0.00 -3.14 8.54
CA ALA A 54 0.33 -4.38 7.86
C ALA A 54 0.80 -5.48 8.82
N VAL A 55 1.73 -5.16 9.74
CA VAL A 55 2.21 -6.17 10.72
C VAL A 55 1.11 -6.57 11.71
N LEU A 56 0.23 -5.64 12.09
CA LEU A 56 -0.95 -5.91 12.91
C LEU A 56 -1.94 -6.81 12.18
N ALA A 57 -2.15 -6.57 10.88
CA ALA A 57 -3.05 -7.36 10.06
C ALA A 57 -2.61 -8.81 9.93
N VAL A 58 -1.34 -9.03 9.64
CA VAL A 58 -0.78 -10.39 9.55
C VAL A 58 -0.89 -11.10 10.91
N ALA A 59 -0.52 -10.44 12.00
CA ALA A 59 -0.61 -11.04 13.34
C ALA A 59 -2.06 -11.37 13.74
N ALA A 60 -3.01 -10.47 13.45
CA ALA A 60 -4.43 -10.68 13.72
C ALA A 60 -5.00 -11.85 12.91
N GLU A 61 -4.68 -11.92 11.62
CA GLU A 61 -5.17 -12.99 10.75
C GLU A 61 -4.59 -14.35 11.13
N LEU A 62 -3.29 -14.42 11.43
CA LEU A 62 -2.67 -15.64 11.92
C LEU A 62 -3.23 -16.06 13.28
N SER A 63 -3.54 -15.09 14.15
CA SER A 63 -4.20 -15.38 15.42
C SER A 63 -5.58 -15.98 15.22
N ARG A 64 -6.34 -15.45 14.25
CA ARG A 64 -7.65 -15.97 13.86
C ARG A 64 -7.56 -17.38 13.29
N LEU A 65 -6.61 -17.63 12.38
CA LEU A 65 -6.41 -18.93 11.73
C LEU A 65 -5.94 -20.01 12.71
N THR A 66 -5.11 -19.66 13.68
CA THR A 66 -4.48 -20.62 14.60
C THR A 66 -5.18 -20.73 15.95
N GLY A 67 -6.13 -19.84 16.25
CA GLY A 67 -6.80 -19.75 17.55
C GLY A 67 -5.87 -19.32 18.69
N ARG A 68 -4.68 -18.79 18.39
CA ARG A 68 -3.65 -18.41 19.38
C ARG A 68 -3.12 -17.01 19.08
N PRO A 69 -2.98 -16.12 20.07
CA PRO A 69 -2.39 -14.80 19.86
C PRO A 69 -0.98 -14.89 19.24
N ARG A 70 -0.72 -14.05 18.24
CA ARG A 70 0.58 -13.90 17.59
C ARG A 70 1.16 -12.52 17.89
N ALA A 71 2.48 -12.48 18.13
CA ALA A 71 3.20 -11.22 18.24
C ALA A 71 3.35 -10.58 16.85
N THR A 72 3.36 -9.25 16.78
CA THR A 72 3.69 -8.51 15.55
C THR A 72 5.18 -8.58 15.25
N SER A 73 5.54 -8.62 13.98
CA SER A 73 6.92 -8.33 13.54
C SER A 73 7.20 -6.82 13.55
N THR A 74 8.46 -6.44 13.35
CA THR A 74 8.85 -5.03 13.22
C THR A 74 8.25 -4.44 11.93
N PRO A 75 7.50 -3.31 12.02
CA PRO A 75 6.92 -2.65 10.86
C PRO A 75 8.00 -1.95 10.04
N ARG A 76 8.54 -2.68 9.06
CA ARG A 76 9.57 -2.17 8.16
C ARG A 76 9.31 -2.70 6.75
N PRO A 77 9.06 -1.83 5.77
CA PRO A 77 9.01 -2.21 4.36
C PRO A 77 10.39 -2.62 3.86
N GLU A 78 10.46 -3.18 2.65
CA GLU A 78 11.72 -3.64 2.06
C GLU A 78 12.53 -2.53 1.37
N PHE A 79 12.05 -1.30 1.42
CA PHE A 79 12.65 -0.11 0.84
C PHE A 79 12.64 1.04 1.86
N ASP A 80 13.46 2.06 1.62
CA ASP A 80 13.40 3.29 2.38
C ASP A 80 12.15 4.09 2.02
N LEU A 81 11.35 4.47 3.02
CA LEU A 81 10.06 5.11 2.81
C LEU A 81 10.19 6.54 2.27
N GLU A 82 11.22 7.26 2.69
CA GLU A 82 11.44 8.65 2.32
C GLU A 82 12.00 8.70 0.90
N GLU A 83 13.02 7.89 0.60
CA GLU A 83 13.59 7.75 -0.74
C GLU A 83 12.54 7.27 -1.75
N HIS A 84 11.75 6.25 -1.42
CA HIS A 84 10.70 5.76 -2.31
C HIS A 84 9.61 6.80 -2.55
N ALA A 85 9.20 7.55 -1.53
CA ALA A 85 8.24 8.64 -1.69
C ALA A 85 8.82 9.75 -2.57
N TYR A 86 10.07 10.13 -2.34
CA TYR A 86 10.79 11.15 -3.11
C TYR A 86 10.83 10.79 -4.60
N ASP A 87 11.24 9.56 -4.92
CA ASP A 87 11.34 9.07 -6.29
C ASP A 87 9.98 9.02 -6.97
N ALA A 88 8.96 8.50 -6.30
CA ALA A 88 7.62 8.40 -6.85
C ALA A 88 6.99 9.77 -7.14
N ILE A 89 7.22 10.77 -6.26
CA ILE A 89 6.77 12.14 -6.47
C ILE A 89 7.51 12.79 -7.63
N THR A 90 8.84 12.59 -7.71
CA THR A 90 9.68 13.11 -8.79
C THR A 90 9.28 12.51 -10.15
N GLU A 91 9.06 11.19 -10.19
CA GLU A 91 8.59 10.50 -11.39
C GLU A 91 7.24 11.06 -11.83
N GLN A 92 6.29 11.19 -10.89
CA GLN A 92 4.92 11.60 -11.19
C GLN A 92 4.82 13.04 -11.70
N THR A 93 5.73 13.90 -11.25
CA THR A 93 5.78 15.31 -11.66
C THR A 93 6.64 15.53 -12.90
N GLY A 94 7.69 14.72 -13.11
CA GLY A 94 8.56 14.77 -14.29
C GLY A 94 7.99 14.08 -15.53
N THR A 95 7.11 13.09 -15.36
CA THR A 95 6.39 12.47 -16.48
C THR A 95 5.08 13.19 -16.75
N GLN A 96 4.91 13.74 -17.95
CA GLN A 96 3.59 14.14 -18.46
C GLN A 96 2.73 12.87 -18.62
N SER A 97 2.09 12.46 -17.54
CA SER A 97 1.34 11.21 -17.45
C SER A 97 0.10 11.27 -18.34
N PHE A 98 0.12 10.57 -19.47
CA PHE A 98 -1.03 10.07 -20.26
C PHE A 98 -2.29 10.96 -20.35
N GLY A 99 -2.15 12.28 -20.44
CA GLY A 99 -3.29 13.22 -20.52
C GLY A 99 -4.13 13.34 -19.25
N LEU A 100 -3.63 12.87 -18.10
CA LEU A 100 -4.26 13.11 -16.80
C LEU A 100 -3.94 14.51 -16.30
N ASP A 101 -4.90 15.11 -15.61
CA ASP A 101 -4.69 16.32 -14.81
C ASP A 101 -3.55 16.10 -13.80
N PRO A 102 -2.50 16.95 -13.76
CA PRO A 102 -1.35 16.77 -12.86
C PRO A 102 -1.73 16.63 -11.38
N VAL A 103 -2.76 17.35 -10.93
CA VAL A 103 -3.26 17.27 -9.56
C VAL A 103 -3.83 15.87 -9.28
N ALA A 104 -4.72 15.38 -10.15
CA ALA A 104 -5.27 14.03 -10.03
C ALA A 104 -4.18 12.95 -10.09
N ALA A 105 -3.18 13.12 -10.96
CA ALA A 105 -2.07 12.19 -11.09
C ALA A 105 -1.23 12.12 -9.80
N MET A 106 -1.02 13.25 -9.14
CA MET A 106 -0.36 13.32 -7.83
C MET A 106 -1.19 12.64 -6.72
N GLY A 107 -2.52 12.78 -6.74
CA GLY A 107 -3.41 12.03 -5.85
C GLY A 107 -3.31 10.51 -6.02
N ILE A 108 -3.23 10.03 -7.27
CA ILE A 108 -3.03 8.61 -7.58
C ILE A 108 -1.68 8.12 -7.04
N ALA A 109 -0.60 8.89 -7.22
CA ALA A 109 0.71 8.56 -6.68
C ALA A 109 0.69 8.46 -5.14
N GLY A 110 0.05 9.42 -4.45
CA GLY A 110 -0.08 9.39 -3.00
C GLY A 110 -0.75 8.14 -2.45
N ALA A 111 -1.86 7.72 -3.07
CA ALA A 111 -2.52 6.47 -2.71
C ALA A 111 -1.64 5.24 -3.01
N ALA A 112 -0.93 5.25 -4.14
CA ALA A 112 -0.08 4.14 -4.56
C ALA A 112 1.13 3.94 -3.63
N ILE A 113 1.80 5.02 -3.21
CA ILE A 113 2.96 4.97 -2.29
C ILE A 113 2.57 4.30 -0.96
N VAL A 114 1.42 4.69 -0.39
CA VAL A 114 0.92 4.12 0.86
C VAL A 114 0.57 2.63 0.70
N MET A 115 -0.07 2.25 -0.41
CA MET A 115 -0.39 0.85 -0.68
C MET A 115 0.87 0.00 -0.89
N ALA A 116 1.89 0.53 -1.57
CA ALA A 116 3.16 -0.16 -1.76
C ALA A 116 3.86 -0.46 -0.42
N ALA A 117 3.86 0.51 0.51
CA ALA A 117 4.41 0.32 1.85
C ALA A 117 3.64 -0.74 2.65
N TYR A 118 2.30 -0.72 2.60
CA TYR A 118 1.46 -1.73 3.21
C TYR A 118 1.79 -3.13 2.66
N GLN A 119 1.75 -3.31 1.34
CA GLN A 119 1.93 -4.61 0.69
C GLN A 119 3.34 -5.17 0.89
N SER A 120 4.38 -4.34 0.74
CA SER A 120 5.77 -4.75 1.02
C SER A 120 5.92 -5.20 2.47
N THR A 121 5.37 -4.43 3.42
CA THR A 121 5.43 -4.80 4.84
C THR A 121 4.61 -6.05 5.14
N THR A 122 3.45 -6.24 4.53
CA THR A 122 2.63 -7.46 4.66
C THR A 122 3.41 -8.68 4.18
N ASN A 123 4.01 -8.62 2.99
CA ASN A 123 4.80 -9.74 2.44
C ASN A 123 5.99 -10.10 3.33
N ARG A 124 6.70 -9.10 3.85
CA ARG A 124 7.77 -9.31 4.82
C ARG A 124 7.25 -9.91 6.14
N ALA A 125 6.18 -9.36 6.70
CA ALA A 125 5.60 -9.83 7.95
C ALA A 125 5.10 -11.28 7.86
N MET A 126 4.53 -11.68 6.71
CA MET A 126 4.16 -13.06 6.43
C MET A 126 5.38 -13.99 6.49
N ARG A 127 6.49 -13.63 5.83
CA ARG A 127 7.74 -14.42 5.87
C ARG A 127 8.34 -14.47 7.28
N ASP A 128 8.37 -13.34 7.99
CA ASP A 128 8.87 -13.26 9.38
C ASP A 128 8.07 -14.18 10.34
N GLN A 129 6.80 -14.48 10.01
CA GLN A 129 5.92 -15.35 10.79
C GLN A 129 5.84 -16.80 10.27
N GLY A 130 6.66 -17.16 9.28
CA GLY A 130 6.68 -18.50 8.70
C GLY A 130 5.46 -18.85 7.85
N VAL A 131 4.81 -17.86 7.25
CA VAL A 131 3.69 -18.07 6.32
C VAL A 131 4.23 -18.48 4.94
N SER A 132 3.83 -19.66 4.47
CA SER A 132 4.25 -20.21 3.18
C SER A 132 3.41 -19.67 2.01
N PHE A 133 2.12 -19.40 2.24
CA PHE A 133 1.17 -19.04 1.19
C PHE A 133 0.24 -17.89 1.59
N TYR A 134 -0.23 -17.17 0.59
CA TYR A 134 -1.25 -16.14 0.73
C TYR A 134 -2.28 -16.25 -0.39
N ARG A 135 -3.43 -15.64 -0.17
CA ARG A 135 -4.42 -15.35 -1.22
C ARG A 135 -4.66 -13.84 -1.30
N ARG A 136 -5.20 -13.38 -2.42
CA ARG A 136 -5.59 -11.98 -2.57
C ARG A 136 -6.97 -11.77 -1.99
N GLN A 137 -7.10 -10.81 -1.09
CA GLN A 137 -8.40 -10.23 -0.74
C GLN A 137 -8.64 -9.00 -1.61
N VAL A 138 -9.70 -9.06 -2.40
CA VAL A 138 -10.09 -8.04 -3.37
C VAL A 138 -11.16 -7.11 -2.80
N GLU A 139 -11.18 -5.87 -3.29
CA GLU A 139 -12.29 -4.94 -3.06
C GLU A 139 -13.50 -5.32 -3.91
N HIS A 140 -14.69 -4.81 -3.55
CA HIS A 140 -15.91 -5.06 -4.31
C HIS A 140 -15.86 -4.49 -5.73
N ASP A 141 -15.09 -3.42 -5.93
CA ASP A 141 -14.85 -2.70 -7.19
C ASP A 141 -13.45 -2.99 -7.77
N ALA A 142 -12.84 -4.11 -7.40
CA ALA A 142 -11.56 -4.51 -7.96
C ALA A 142 -11.65 -4.72 -9.49
N CYS A 143 -10.54 -4.47 -10.20
CA CYS A 143 -10.47 -4.72 -11.63
C CYS A 143 -10.56 -6.23 -11.95
N GLU A 144 -10.99 -6.57 -13.17
CA GLU A 144 -11.20 -7.96 -13.63
C GLU A 144 -9.97 -8.84 -13.37
N ILE A 145 -8.76 -8.34 -13.67
CA ILE A 145 -7.50 -9.07 -13.39
C ILE A 145 -7.35 -9.42 -11.91
N CYS A 146 -7.70 -8.50 -11.00
CA CYS A 146 -7.62 -8.77 -9.57
C CYS A 146 -8.70 -9.76 -9.12
N LEU A 147 -9.90 -9.68 -9.69
CA LEU A 147 -11.00 -10.62 -9.43
C LEU A 147 -10.61 -12.04 -9.88
N ASP A 148 -10.05 -12.19 -11.07
CA ASP A 148 -9.57 -13.47 -11.60
C ASP A 148 -8.47 -14.11 -10.74
N MET A 149 -7.71 -13.28 -10.03
CA MET A 149 -6.65 -13.72 -9.13
C MET A 149 -7.08 -13.91 -7.67
N ALA A 150 -8.34 -13.60 -7.30
CA ALA A 150 -8.79 -13.59 -5.92
C ALA A 150 -8.71 -14.98 -5.25
N ASP A 151 -9.05 -16.02 -6.01
CA ASP A 151 -9.10 -17.41 -5.52
C ASP A 151 -7.77 -18.15 -5.69
N ILE A 152 -6.75 -17.51 -6.27
CA ILE A 152 -5.44 -18.13 -6.46
C ILE A 152 -4.62 -18.03 -5.17
N VAL A 153 -4.19 -19.19 -4.68
CA VAL A 153 -3.21 -19.30 -3.60
C VAL A 153 -1.80 -19.22 -4.18
N LEU A 154 -1.02 -18.24 -3.73
CA LEU A 154 0.34 -17.99 -4.18
C LEU A 154 1.32 -18.16 -3.01
N PRO A 155 2.53 -18.67 -3.24
CA PRO A 155 3.55 -18.70 -2.20
C PRO A 155 4.01 -17.28 -1.86
N THR A 156 4.41 -17.04 -0.61
CA THR A 156 4.87 -15.73 -0.12
C THR A 156 6.18 -15.26 -0.75
N THR A 157 6.84 -16.12 -1.52
CA THR A 157 7.97 -15.78 -2.39
C THR A 157 7.55 -15.03 -3.66
N HIS A 158 6.29 -15.10 -4.08
CA HIS A 158 5.76 -14.31 -5.18
C HIS A 158 5.26 -12.96 -4.69
N GLN A 159 5.88 -11.89 -5.16
CA GLN A 159 5.40 -10.54 -4.92
C GLN A 159 3.99 -10.37 -5.48
N GLN A 160 3.09 -9.83 -4.66
CA GLN A 160 1.75 -9.46 -5.11
C GLN A 160 1.85 -8.34 -6.14
N TRP A 161 1.54 -8.63 -7.41
CA TRP A 161 1.48 -7.62 -8.46
C TRP A 161 0.35 -6.63 -8.21
N HIS A 162 0.61 -5.34 -8.39
CA HIS A 162 -0.40 -4.30 -8.29
C HIS A 162 -0.12 -3.19 -9.30
N HIS A 163 -1.19 -2.60 -9.83
CA HIS A 163 -1.10 -1.35 -10.59
C HIS A 163 -1.36 -0.16 -9.68
N LYS A 164 -1.00 1.05 -10.14
CA LYS A 164 -1.37 2.30 -9.45
C LYS A 164 -2.90 2.33 -9.25
N GLY A 165 -3.36 2.58 -8.02
CA GLY A 165 -4.78 2.59 -7.66
C GLY A 165 -5.37 1.25 -7.20
N CYS A 166 -4.66 0.12 -7.35
CA CYS A 166 -5.11 -1.16 -6.79
C CYS A 166 -5.01 -1.14 -5.25
N ARG A 167 -6.08 -1.59 -4.57
CA ARG A 167 -6.16 -1.67 -3.11
C ARG A 167 -6.32 -3.10 -2.57
N CYS A 168 -6.10 -4.09 -3.43
CA CYS A 168 -6.12 -5.50 -3.04
C CYS A 168 -4.98 -5.79 -2.06
N VAL A 169 -5.21 -6.69 -1.10
CA VAL A 169 -4.23 -7.03 -0.06
C VAL A 169 -3.96 -8.53 0.00
N ALA A 170 -2.73 -8.91 0.31
CA ALA A 170 -2.37 -10.30 0.59
C ALA A 170 -2.85 -10.70 1.99
N VAL A 171 -3.47 -11.87 2.07
CA VAL A 171 -3.97 -12.46 3.33
C VAL A 171 -3.35 -13.85 3.49
N PRO A 172 -2.72 -14.15 4.64
CA PRO A 172 -2.20 -15.48 4.93
C PRO A 172 -3.27 -16.57 4.75
N VAL A 173 -2.86 -17.72 4.25
CA VAL A 173 -3.67 -18.95 4.28
C VAL A 173 -2.92 -20.05 5.02
N SER A 174 -3.66 -20.94 5.69
CA SER A 174 -3.06 -22.13 6.31
C SER A 174 -2.58 -23.11 5.25
N GLU A 175 -1.53 -23.89 5.53
CA GLU A 175 -1.02 -24.93 4.61
C GLU A 175 -2.11 -25.92 4.15
N ASN A 176 -3.13 -26.17 4.98
CA ASN A 176 -4.30 -27.01 4.64
C ASN A 176 -5.31 -26.34 3.67
N GLY A 177 -5.02 -25.15 3.14
CA GLY A 177 -5.91 -24.39 2.26
C GLY A 177 -5.54 -24.44 0.78
N ALA A 178 -4.47 -25.16 0.41
CA ALA A 178 -4.11 -25.38 -0.99
C ALA A 178 -4.94 -26.49 -1.68
N ASP A 179 -5.79 -27.20 -0.91
CA ASP A 179 -6.55 -28.38 -1.34
C ASP A 179 -8.09 -28.18 -1.26
N GLN A 180 -8.60 -26.95 -1.29
CA GLN A 180 -10.04 -26.66 -1.43
C GLN A 180 -10.35 -25.99 -2.75
#